data_AF-A0A6V8K4Z9-F1
#
_entry.id   AF-A0A6V8K4Z9-F1
#
_cell.length_a   1.000
_cell.length_b   1.000
_cell.length_c   1.000
_cell.angle_alpha   90.00
_cell.angle_beta   90.00
_cell.angle_gamma   90.00
#
_symmetry.space_group_name_H-M   'P 1'
#
loop_
_entity.id
_entity.type
_entity.pdbx_description
1 polymer ?
#
loop_
_entity_poly.entity_id
_entity_poly.type
_entity_poly.pdbx_seq_one_letter_code
_entity_poly.pdbx_strand_id
1 'polypeptide(L)'
;MSANPTDDRGLRRQLQRHVDTLADTVTLRPNLAAASPKTRSDDAALARRAVATAWVYMSCVVAWAEDHDLVRPLLRRSPPGLSRTPESGAIWLVRAFQQLGAHPSTLWLIHPGYQPALWAGAPSAAASNDLIDWWAAEAPSLAYPATSTAPGSISGWPIGDLLPVVHDNLRAGNALVQTPHWVADLILDLTLIPTVDEFRDEHLIRTIDPACGTGHFLIRAIDYLWQWWTTGTLPSRSVTGRPPLAAGAVLTPVEAARRILASIDGVELDPLTAAVARLRSTIYIGHLLAAAGVLPAPLRLQAIPATVAPRIAVGDSLLLGRISRRQYEAVHPRLAALPGAAYPLDDFAWPPEPDPARPNDPR
;
A
#
# COMPACT_ATOMS: atom_id res chain seq x y z
N MET A 1 21.68 13.46 7.70
CA MET A 1 20.39 13.97 7.20
C MET A 1 19.63 12.79 6.63
N SER A 2 18.32 12.66 6.91
CA SER A 2 17.52 11.59 6.31
C SER A 2 17.53 11.73 4.80
N ALA A 3 17.80 10.65 4.07
CA ALA A 3 17.66 10.62 2.61
C ALA A 3 16.18 10.58 2.17
N ASN A 4 15.26 10.34 3.11
CA ASN A 4 13.83 10.27 2.84
C ASN A 4 13.23 11.67 2.78
N PRO A 5 12.81 12.17 1.60
CA PRO A 5 12.25 13.51 1.46
C PRO A 5 10.94 13.68 2.23
N THR A 6 10.27 12.58 2.60
CA THR A 6 9.03 12.64 3.40
C THR A 6 9.29 13.11 4.82
N ASP A 7 10.54 13.12 5.31
CA ASP A 7 10.90 13.70 6.61
C ASP A 7 10.91 15.24 6.60
N ASP A 8 10.97 15.85 5.42
CA ASP A 8 10.96 17.28 5.29
C ASP A 8 9.59 17.90 5.63
N ARG A 9 9.59 18.81 6.61
CA ARG A 9 8.37 19.53 7.02
C ARG A 9 7.87 20.50 5.94
N GLY A 10 8.74 20.94 5.02
CA GLY A 10 8.34 21.75 3.86
C GLY A 10 7.44 20.96 2.92
N LEU A 11 7.89 19.78 2.48
CA LEU A 11 7.13 18.86 1.64
C LEU A 11 5.77 18.52 2.25
N ARG A 12 5.75 18.10 3.52
CA ARG A 12 4.50 17.76 4.22
C ARG A 12 3.50 18.93 4.22
N ARG A 13 3.98 20.16 4.46
CA ARG A 13 3.14 21.38 4.45
C ARG A 13 2.64 21.71 3.05
N GLN A 14 3.45 21.54 2.01
CA GLN A 14 3.00 21.81 0.63
C GLN A 14 1.92 20.82 0.19
N LEU A 15 2.08 19.53 0.49
CA LEU A 15 1.03 18.54 0.23
C LEU A 15 -0.29 18.89 0.93
N GLN A 16 -0.22 19.33 2.19
CA GLN A 16 -1.41 19.76 2.93
C GLN A 16 -2.07 20.99 2.29
N ARG A 17 -1.28 21.96 1.82
CA ARG A 17 -1.82 23.12 1.09
C ARG A 17 -2.52 22.70 -0.19
N HIS A 18 -1.98 21.75 -0.94
CA HIS A 18 -2.68 21.22 -2.10
C HIS A 18 -3.98 20.53 -1.72
N VAL A 19 -4.05 19.80 -0.60
CA VAL A 19 -5.32 19.24 -0.10
C VAL A 19 -6.33 20.35 0.14
N ASP A 20 -5.92 21.42 0.83
CA ASP A 20 -6.80 22.55 1.16
C ASP A 20 -7.29 23.25 -0.12
N THR A 21 -6.39 23.60 -1.04
CA THR A 21 -6.72 24.23 -2.33
C THR A 21 -7.62 23.35 -3.19
N LEU A 22 -7.35 22.04 -3.28
CA LEU A 22 -8.18 21.14 -4.08
C LEU A 22 -9.58 21.04 -3.47
N ALA A 23 -9.69 20.91 -2.15
CA ALA A 23 -10.96 20.74 -1.44
C ALA A 23 -11.97 21.86 -1.74
N ASP A 24 -11.50 23.11 -1.83
CA ASP A 24 -12.33 24.27 -2.15
C ASP A 24 -12.95 24.20 -3.56
N THR A 25 -12.35 23.43 -4.46
CA THR A 25 -12.77 23.31 -5.86
C THR A 25 -13.46 21.98 -6.21
N VAL A 26 -13.60 21.07 -5.25
CA VAL A 26 -14.21 19.75 -5.50
C VAL A 26 -15.69 19.89 -5.84
N THR A 27 -16.05 19.33 -7.00
CA THR A 27 -17.45 19.04 -7.35
C THR A 27 -17.77 17.61 -6.92
N LEU A 28 -18.64 17.46 -5.93
CA LEU A 28 -19.12 16.16 -5.45
C LEU A 28 -20.12 15.54 -6.42
N ARG A 29 -20.15 14.21 -6.51
CA ARG A 29 -21.18 13.49 -7.27
C ARG A 29 -22.52 13.51 -6.50
N PRO A 30 -23.68 13.51 -7.19
CA PRO A 30 -24.98 13.81 -6.57
C PRO A 30 -25.51 12.79 -5.53
N ASN A 31 -24.82 11.68 -5.27
CA ASN A 31 -25.42 10.51 -4.59
C ASN A 31 -25.05 10.33 -3.11
N LEU A 32 -24.66 11.41 -2.42
CA LEU A 32 -24.45 11.40 -0.96
C LEU A 32 -25.70 11.94 -0.26
N ALA A 33 -26.72 11.09 -0.09
CA ALA A 33 -27.92 11.36 0.72
C ALA A 33 -27.66 10.89 2.19
N ALA A 34 -28.13 11.47 3.29
CA ALA A 34 -29.06 12.57 3.58
C ALA A 34 -28.76 13.13 4.98
N ALA A 35 -28.87 14.45 5.19
CA ALA A 35 -28.91 15.08 6.53
C ALA A 35 -29.59 16.47 6.50
N SER A 36 -29.88 17.04 7.67
CA SER A 36 -30.41 18.41 7.88
C SER A 36 -29.51 19.48 7.21
N PRO A 37 -30.00 20.69 6.82
CA PRO A 37 -29.22 21.65 6.02
C PRO A 37 -27.86 22.05 6.60
N LYS A 38 -27.74 22.15 7.94
CA LYS A 38 -26.49 22.49 8.62
C LYS A 38 -25.49 21.33 8.61
N THR A 39 -25.95 20.11 8.92
CA THR A 39 -25.14 18.89 8.79
C THR A 39 -24.72 18.65 7.35
N ARG A 40 -25.58 18.94 6.36
CA ARG A 40 -25.28 18.84 4.93
C ARG A 40 -24.08 19.69 4.49
N SER A 41 -23.88 20.87 5.08
CA SER A 41 -22.76 21.77 4.74
C SER A 41 -21.44 21.26 5.30
N ASP A 42 -21.42 20.88 6.58
CA ASP A 42 -20.22 20.34 7.24
C ASP A 42 -19.84 18.98 6.65
N ASP A 43 -20.82 18.12 6.37
CA ASP A 43 -20.65 16.84 5.69
C ASP A 43 -20.10 17.02 4.27
N ALA A 44 -20.57 18.04 3.53
CA ALA A 44 -20.07 18.35 2.21
C ALA A 44 -18.62 18.87 2.24
N ALA A 45 -18.26 19.70 3.22
CA ALA A 45 -16.88 20.17 3.40
C ALA A 45 -15.93 19.00 3.73
N LEU A 46 -16.35 18.12 4.65
CA LEU A 46 -15.61 16.90 5.00
C LEU A 46 -15.46 15.97 3.79
N ALA A 47 -16.53 15.77 3.02
CA ALA A 47 -16.51 14.95 1.81
C ALA A 47 -15.56 15.53 0.75
N ARG A 48 -15.61 16.85 0.50
CA ARG A 48 -14.70 17.54 -0.42
C ARG A 48 -13.24 17.37 0.01
N ARG A 49 -12.94 17.56 1.30
CA ARG A 49 -11.60 17.33 1.86
C ARG A 49 -11.17 15.88 1.67
N ALA A 50 -12.05 14.90 1.90
CA ALA A 50 -11.74 13.50 1.66
C ALA A 50 -11.42 13.19 0.19
N VAL A 51 -12.15 13.78 -0.77
CA VAL A 51 -11.82 13.68 -2.21
C VAL A 51 -10.45 14.29 -2.49
N ALA A 52 -10.20 15.52 -2.03
CA ALA A 52 -8.93 16.20 -2.23
C ALA A 52 -7.74 15.43 -1.65
N THR A 53 -7.87 14.94 -0.42
CA THR A 53 -6.90 14.05 0.24
C THR A 53 -6.61 12.81 -0.60
N ALA A 54 -7.64 12.11 -1.11
CA ALA A 54 -7.44 10.94 -1.95
C ALA A 54 -6.70 11.27 -3.26
N TRP A 55 -7.05 12.39 -3.90
CA TRP A 55 -6.41 12.84 -5.14
C TRP A 55 -4.95 13.25 -4.93
N VAL A 56 -4.65 14.00 -3.87
CA VAL A 56 -3.27 14.37 -3.52
C VAL A 56 -2.46 13.13 -3.18
N TYR A 57 -3.00 12.22 -2.36
CA TYR A 57 -2.29 10.99 -2.02
C TYR A 57 -1.99 10.13 -3.25
N MET A 58 -2.97 9.92 -4.13
CA MET A 58 -2.76 9.16 -5.36
C MET A 58 -1.73 9.84 -6.28
N SER A 59 -1.64 11.18 -6.27
CA SER A 59 -0.57 11.90 -6.98
C SER A 59 0.82 11.62 -6.39
N CYS A 60 0.95 11.45 -5.06
CA CYS A 60 2.20 11.02 -4.43
C CYS A 60 2.61 9.62 -4.89
N VAL A 61 1.64 8.68 -4.98
CA VAL A 61 1.89 7.31 -5.44
C VAL A 61 2.34 7.30 -6.90
N VAL A 62 1.70 8.11 -7.75
CA VAL A 62 2.13 8.29 -9.15
C VAL A 62 3.52 8.91 -9.22
N ALA A 63 3.79 10.01 -8.52
CA ALA A 63 5.10 10.67 -8.55
C ALA A 63 6.23 9.72 -8.15
N TRP A 64 6.02 8.93 -7.09
CA TRP A 64 6.95 7.87 -6.69
C TRP A 64 7.14 6.82 -7.79
N ALA A 65 6.05 6.37 -8.42
CA ALA A 65 6.13 5.40 -9.49
C ALA A 65 6.86 5.96 -10.73
N GLU A 66 6.67 7.23 -11.06
CA GLU A 66 7.37 7.90 -12.16
C GLU A 66 8.87 8.10 -11.87
N ASP A 67 9.22 8.48 -10.63
CA ASP A 67 10.61 8.66 -10.20
C ASP A 67 11.40 7.34 -10.21
N HIS A 68 10.70 6.22 -10.07
CA HIS A 68 11.26 4.87 -10.20
C HIS A 68 11.06 4.25 -11.57
N ASP A 69 10.62 5.04 -12.56
CA ASP A 69 10.42 4.56 -13.92
C ASP A 69 9.34 3.45 -14.01
N LEU A 70 8.51 3.21 -13.00
CA LEU A 70 7.54 2.11 -12.98
C LEU A 70 6.37 2.32 -13.93
N VAL A 71 6.02 3.57 -14.22
CA VAL A 71 4.93 3.98 -15.11
C VAL A 71 5.39 5.07 -16.08
N ARG A 72 4.59 5.36 -17.12
CA ARG A 72 4.91 6.47 -18.03
C ARG A 72 4.73 7.79 -17.28
N PRO A 73 5.68 8.73 -17.37
CA PRO A 73 5.57 9.99 -16.67
C PRO A 73 4.43 10.84 -17.23
N LEU A 74 3.60 11.35 -16.33
CA LEU A 74 2.52 12.30 -16.58
C LEU A 74 2.57 13.48 -15.59
N LEU A 75 3.11 13.29 -14.37
CA LEU A 75 3.29 14.36 -13.39
C LEU A 75 4.66 15.04 -13.50
N ARG A 76 5.74 14.26 -13.55
CA ARG A 76 7.12 14.78 -13.59
C ARG A 76 7.46 15.43 -14.93
N ARG A 77 6.94 14.87 -16.02
CA ARG A 77 7.09 15.42 -17.37
C ARG A 77 5.98 14.94 -18.28
N SER A 78 5.54 15.80 -19.18
CA SER A 78 4.63 15.39 -20.25
C SER A 78 5.35 14.49 -21.26
N PRO A 79 4.74 13.38 -21.70
CA PRO A 79 5.31 12.55 -22.75
C PRO A 79 5.39 13.29 -24.10
N PRO A 80 6.35 12.92 -24.97
CA PRO A 80 6.40 13.45 -26.34
C PRO A 80 5.08 13.24 -27.07
N GLY A 81 4.60 14.29 -27.76
CA GLY A 81 3.36 14.27 -28.53
C GLY A 81 2.07 14.32 -27.69
N LEU A 82 2.17 14.41 -26.37
CA LEU A 82 1.02 14.58 -25.49
C LEU A 82 1.13 15.91 -24.72
N SER A 83 0.12 16.76 -24.84
CA SER A 83 0.06 18.04 -24.14
C SER A 83 -1.24 18.13 -23.34
N ARG A 84 -1.13 18.69 -22.14
CA ARG A 84 -2.25 18.98 -21.26
C ARG A 84 -2.83 20.36 -21.63
N THR A 85 -4.15 20.45 -21.83
CA THR A 85 -4.87 21.72 -21.97
C THR A 85 -5.29 22.26 -20.60
N PRO A 86 -5.56 23.57 -20.45
CA PRO A 86 -6.01 24.15 -19.18
C PRO A 86 -7.23 23.46 -18.57
N GLU A 87 -8.14 22.92 -19.39
CA GLU A 87 -9.37 22.26 -18.95
C GLU A 87 -9.16 20.78 -18.60
N SER A 88 -7.98 20.21 -18.92
CA SER A 88 -7.74 18.76 -18.84
C SER A 88 -7.09 18.27 -17.54
N GLY A 89 -6.71 19.16 -16.61
CA GLY A 89 -5.93 18.81 -15.41
C GLY A 89 -6.50 17.64 -14.61
N ALA A 90 -7.81 17.66 -14.33
CA ALA A 90 -8.45 16.59 -13.58
C ALA A 90 -8.43 15.25 -14.32
N ILE A 91 -8.69 15.27 -15.63
CA ILE A 91 -8.64 14.09 -16.51
C ILE A 91 -7.21 13.56 -16.61
N TRP A 92 -6.21 14.45 -16.62
CA TRP A 92 -4.80 14.11 -16.66
C TRP A 92 -4.37 13.35 -15.40
N LEU A 93 -4.76 13.83 -14.21
CA LEU A 93 -4.55 13.11 -12.95
C LEU A 93 -5.22 11.73 -12.96
N VAL A 94 -6.48 11.63 -13.40
CA VAL A 94 -7.18 10.34 -13.51
C VAL A 94 -6.44 9.37 -14.42
N ARG A 95 -5.93 9.83 -15.58
CA ARG A 95 -5.10 9.00 -16.47
C ARG A 95 -3.82 8.54 -15.76
N ALA A 96 -3.20 9.39 -14.96
CA ALA A 96 -2.03 9.04 -14.18
C ALA A 96 -2.34 7.98 -13.11
N PHE A 97 -3.46 8.12 -12.39
CA PHE A 97 -3.92 7.14 -11.41
C PHE A 97 -4.23 5.78 -12.04
N GLN A 98 -4.83 5.76 -13.24
CA GLN A 98 -5.14 4.53 -13.96
C GLN A 98 -3.89 3.69 -14.27
N GLN A 99 -2.72 4.30 -14.46
CA GLN A 99 -1.48 3.56 -14.69
C GLN A 99 -1.09 2.69 -13.50
N LEU A 100 -1.44 3.10 -12.27
CA LEU A 100 -1.19 2.32 -11.06
C LEU A 100 -2.02 1.03 -11.01
N GLY A 101 -3.07 0.93 -11.82
CA GLY A 101 -3.88 -0.28 -11.98
C GLY A 101 -3.38 -1.25 -13.07
N ALA A 102 -2.21 -1.05 -13.66
CA ALA A 102 -1.73 -1.89 -14.75
C ALA A 102 -1.46 -3.36 -14.37
N HIS A 103 -1.36 -3.67 -13.07
CA HIS A 103 -1.15 -5.01 -12.54
C HIS A 103 -2.36 -5.47 -11.69
N PRO A 104 -2.80 -6.74 -11.75
CA PRO A 104 -3.96 -7.22 -10.99
C PRO A 104 -3.87 -6.93 -9.48
N SER A 105 -2.69 -7.15 -8.87
CA SER A 105 -2.44 -6.87 -7.45
C SER A 105 -2.57 -5.39 -7.05
N THR A 106 -2.52 -4.46 -8.01
CA THR A 106 -2.49 -3.01 -7.76
C THR A 106 -3.77 -2.29 -8.20
N LEU A 107 -4.67 -2.97 -8.93
CA LEU A 107 -6.01 -2.47 -9.29
C LEU A 107 -6.81 -1.94 -8.09
N TRP A 108 -6.58 -2.51 -6.91
CA TRP A 108 -7.24 -2.13 -5.66
C TRP A 108 -7.01 -0.68 -5.24
N LEU A 109 -5.90 -0.06 -5.66
CA LEU A 109 -5.62 1.36 -5.40
C LEU A 109 -6.69 2.28 -5.98
N ILE A 110 -7.26 1.91 -7.12
CA ILE A 110 -8.30 2.69 -7.79
C ILE A 110 -9.68 2.05 -7.66
N HIS A 111 -9.85 0.99 -6.86
CA HIS A 111 -11.13 0.30 -6.75
C HIS A 111 -12.12 1.13 -5.90
N PRO A 112 -13.37 1.38 -6.36
CA PRO A 112 -14.32 2.25 -5.66
C PRO A 112 -14.72 1.76 -4.26
N GLY A 113 -14.71 0.45 -4.01
CA GLY A 113 -14.92 -0.10 -2.66
C GLY A 113 -13.77 0.19 -1.70
N TYR A 114 -12.53 0.18 -2.21
CA TYR A 114 -11.32 0.37 -1.40
C TYR A 114 -11.07 1.86 -1.14
N GLN A 115 -11.31 2.70 -2.14
CA GLN A 115 -11.08 4.14 -2.06
C GLN A 115 -12.30 4.94 -2.55
N PRO A 116 -13.45 4.92 -1.85
CA PRO A 116 -14.67 5.58 -2.30
C PRO A 116 -14.52 7.10 -2.46
N ALA A 117 -13.67 7.73 -1.64
CA ALA A 117 -13.39 9.16 -1.73
C ALA A 117 -12.75 9.56 -3.09
N LEU A 118 -11.93 8.70 -3.69
CA LEU A 118 -11.35 8.96 -5.01
C LEU A 118 -12.45 9.11 -6.09
N TRP A 119 -13.57 8.41 -5.90
CA TRP A 119 -14.68 8.34 -6.85
C TRP A 119 -15.87 9.24 -6.50
N ALA A 120 -15.84 9.89 -5.33
CA ALA A 120 -16.95 10.69 -4.82
C ALA A 120 -17.06 12.09 -5.45
N GLY A 121 -16.06 12.53 -6.22
CA GLY A 121 -16.04 13.83 -6.87
C GLY A 121 -14.76 14.05 -7.65
N ALA A 122 -14.57 15.27 -8.14
CA ALA A 122 -13.32 15.71 -8.78
C ALA A 122 -13.02 17.18 -8.43
N PRO A 123 -11.74 17.55 -8.19
CA PRO A 123 -11.31 18.94 -8.13
C PRO A 123 -11.40 19.62 -9.49
N SER A 124 -11.32 20.95 -9.49
CA SER A 124 -11.30 21.73 -10.74
C SER A 124 -10.07 21.41 -11.60
N ALA A 125 -10.17 21.69 -12.90
CA ALA A 125 -9.04 21.53 -13.82
C ALA A 125 -7.86 22.43 -13.45
N ALA A 126 -8.12 23.68 -13.03
CA ALA A 126 -7.09 24.62 -12.61
C ALA A 126 -6.32 24.13 -11.37
N ALA A 127 -7.02 23.75 -10.28
CA ALA A 127 -6.35 23.25 -9.08
C ALA A 127 -5.60 21.93 -9.34
N SER A 128 -6.16 21.07 -10.20
CA SER A 128 -5.46 19.87 -10.66
C SER A 128 -4.20 20.21 -11.44
N ASN A 129 -4.24 21.30 -12.22
CA ASN A 129 -3.10 21.72 -13.00
C ASN A 129 -1.96 22.21 -12.12
N ASP A 130 -2.27 23.02 -11.13
CA ASP A 130 -1.31 23.55 -10.16
C ASP A 130 -0.59 22.42 -9.42
N LEU A 131 -1.31 21.35 -9.04
CA LEU A 131 -0.71 20.17 -8.42
C LEU A 131 0.27 19.45 -9.36
N ILE A 132 -0.10 19.26 -10.63
CA ILE A 132 0.79 18.64 -11.64
C ILE A 132 2.03 19.51 -11.86
N ASP A 133 1.85 20.83 -12.01
CA ASP A 133 2.95 21.75 -12.29
C ASP A 133 3.93 21.84 -11.11
N TRP A 134 3.40 21.81 -9.88
CA TRP A 134 4.21 21.70 -8.67
C TRP A 134 5.03 20.39 -8.63
N TRP A 135 4.42 19.24 -8.97
CA TRP A 135 5.16 17.98 -9.08
C TRP A 135 6.28 18.01 -10.13
N ALA A 136 6.06 18.72 -11.24
CA ALA A 136 7.04 18.84 -12.32
C ALA A 136 8.20 19.79 -11.97
N ALA A 137 7.92 20.90 -11.29
CA ALA A 137 8.86 22.01 -11.15
C ALA A 137 9.52 22.13 -9.77
N GLU A 138 8.81 21.79 -8.69
CA GLU A 138 9.21 22.14 -7.32
C GLU A 138 9.36 20.93 -6.40
N ALA A 139 8.53 19.90 -6.56
CA ALA A 139 8.50 18.77 -5.64
C ALA A 139 9.80 17.94 -5.73
N PRO A 140 10.42 17.54 -4.59
CA PRO A 140 11.61 16.71 -4.61
C PRO A 140 11.32 15.34 -5.24
N SER A 141 12.35 14.71 -5.81
CA SER A 141 12.28 13.29 -6.20
C SER A 141 11.96 12.44 -4.97
N LEU A 142 11.03 11.50 -5.11
CA LEU A 142 10.75 10.45 -4.14
C LEU A 142 11.66 9.22 -4.34
N ALA A 143 12.47 9.20 -5.40
CA ALA A 143 13.48 8.18 -5.63
C ALA A 143 14.82 8.52 -4.95
N TYR A 144 15.25 7.66 -4.03
CA TYR A 144 16.57 7.66 -3.39
C TYR A 144 17.10 6.22 -3.26
N PRO A 145 18.42 6.02 -3.41
CA PRO A 145 19.03 4.69 -3.35
C PRO A 145 19.03 4.13 -1.92
N ALA A 146 19.25 2.82 -1.79
CA ALA A 146 19.57 2.22 -0.50
C ALA A 146 20.93 2.73 0.00
N THR A 147 21.08 2.80 1.32
CA THR A 147 22.38 3.03 1.98
C THR A 147 22.83 1.75 2.68
N SER A 148 24.00 1.77 3.34
CA SER A 148 24.43 0.64 4.17
C SER A 148 23.50 0.34 5.35
N THR A 149 22.64 1.29 5.73
CA THR A 149 21.80 1.19 6.94
C THR A 149 20.31 1.37 6.67
N ALA A 150 19.90 1.80 5.48
CA ALA A 150 18.50 2.08 5.16
C ALA A 150 18.10 1.57 3.77
N PRO A 151 16.87 1.03 3.62
CA PRO A 151 16.37 0.57 2.33
C PRO A 151 16.16 1.74 1.36
N GLY A 152 16.34 1.46 0.07
CA GLY A 152 16.02 2.42 -0.99
C GLY A 152 14.52 2.64 -1.14
N SER A 153 14.15 3.78 -1.70
CA SER A 153 12.74 4.17 -1.87
C SER A 153 11.95 3.28 -2.82
N ILE A 154 12.60 2.42 -3.62
CA ILE A 154 11.94 1.44 -4.50
C ILE A 154 11.03 0.46 -3.72
N SER A 155 11.28 0.31 -2.41
CA SER A 155 10.40 -0.37 -1.46
C SER A 155 9.02 0.30 -1.27
N GLY A 156 8.82 1.50 -1.80
CA GLY A 156 7.64 2.33 -1.59
C GLY A 156 7.52 2.86 -0.17
N TRP A 157 8.63 2.95 0.57
CA TRP A 157 8.64 3.59 1.89
C TRP A 157 8.04 5.01 1.88
N PRO A 158 8.39 5.89 0.92
CA PRO A 158 7.85 7.26 0.91
C PRO A 158 6.33 7.31 0.81
N ILE A 159 5.71 6.46 -0.01
CA ILE A 159 4.25 6.44 -0.18
C ILE A 159 3.54 5.82 1.03
N GLY A 160 4.24 5.00 1.82
CA GLY A 160 3.77 4.53 3.13
C GLY A 160 3.77 5.65 4.18
N ASP A 161 4.81 6.48 4.20
CA ASP A 161 4.94 7.62 5.13
C ASP A 161 3.99 8.78 4.78
N LEU A 162 3.78 9.02 3.48
CA LEU A 162 2.92 10.12 3.02
C LEU A 162 1.43 9.84 3.24
N LEU A 163 1.01 8.58 3.31
CA LEU A 163 -0.40 8.23 3.52
C LEU A 163 -0.99 8.90 4.79
N PRO A 164 -0.42 8.70 6.00
CA PRO A 164 -0.90 9.39 7.19
C PRO A 164 -0.63 10.90 7.16
N VAL A 165 0.32 11.40 6.37
CA VAL A 165 0.56 12.85 6.23
C VAL A 165 -0.60 13.53 5.52
N VAL A 166 -1.13 12.92 4.46
CA VAL A 166 -2.19 13.52 3.62
C VAL A 166 -3.59 13.20 4.19
N HIS A 167 -3.73 12.10 4.92
CA HIS A 167 -4.99 11.68 5.55
C HIS A 167 -5.03 12.01 7.04
N ASP A 168 -5.47 13.22 7.40
CA ASP A 168 -5.65 13.65 8.79
C ASP A 168 -6.50 12.67 9.62
N ASN A 169 -7.56 12.10 9.02
CA ASN A 169 -8.47 11.17 9.69
C ASN A 169 -7.84 9.80 9.99
N LEU A 170 -6.86 9.34 9.19
CA LEU A 170 -6.18 8.05 9.42
C LEU A 170 -5.21 8.12 10.61
N ARG A 171 -4.70 9.30 10.94
CA ARG A 171 -3.85 9.50 12.13
C ARG A 171 -4.63 9.36 13.43
N ALA A 172 -5.84 9.93 13.48
CA ALA A 172 -6.65 9.96 14.70
C ALA A 172 -7.47 8.67 14.91
N GLY A 173 -7.96 8.05 13.84
CA GLY A 173 -8.85 6.87 13.94
C GLY A 173 -8.14 5.52 14.03
N ASN A 174 -7.01 5.36 13.31
CA ASN A 174 -6.36 4.05 13.14
C ASN A 174 -4.94 3.98 13.73
N ALA A 175 -4.48 5.03 14.44
CA ALA A 175 -3.13 5.12 15.00
C ALA A 175 -2.02 4.75 13.98
N LEU A 176 -2.17 5.15 12.71
CA LEU A 176 -1.25 4.81 11.62
C LEU A 176 0.11 5.53 11.78
N VAL A 177 0.96 5.00 12.65
CA VAL A 177 2.35 5.42 12.84
C VAL A 177 3.25 4.36 12.22
N GLN A 178 4.00 4.74 11.19
CA GLN A 178 4.89 3.79 10.51
C GLN A 178 6.02 3.35 11.44
N THR A 179 6.28 2.04 11.45
CA THR A 179 7.44 1.46 12.13
C THR A 179 8.71 1.83 11.35
N PRO A 180 9.69 2.51 11.97
CA PRO A 180 10.97 2.79 11.32
C PRO A 180 11.66 1.49 10.88
N HIS A 181 12.38 1.50 9.76
CA HIS A 181 12.99 0.30 9.20
C HIS A 181 13.92 -0.42 10.18
N TRP A 182 14.66 0.31 11.01
CA TRP A 182 15.55 -0.26 12.01
C TRP A 182 14.80 -0.96 13.16
N VAL A 183 13.56 -0.55 13.48
CA VAL A 183 12.71 -1.29 14.43
C VAL A 183 12.23 -2.60 13.79
N ALA A 184 11.81 -2.54 12.52
CA ALA A 184 11.38 -3.73 11.79
C ALA A 184 12.54 -4.74 11.66
N ASP A 185 13.75 -4.26 11.33
CA ASP A 185 14.96 -5.08 11.24
C ASP A 185 15.33 -5.69 12.60
N LEU A 186 15.25 -4.92 13.69
CA LEU A 186 15.48 -5.45 15.04
C LEU A 186 14.52 -6.59 15.37
N ILE A 187 13.23 -6.39 15.11
CA ILE A 187 12.21 -7.42 15.40
C ILE A 187 12.43 -8.65 14.51
N LEU A 188 12.73 -8.48 13.22
CA LEU A 188 13.01 -9.61 12.32
C LEU A 188 14.31 -10.33 12.66
N ASP A 189 15.34 -9.63 13.09
CA ASP A 189 16.53 -10.28 13.64
C ASP A 189 16.16 -11.13 14.85
N LEU A 190 15.34 -10.62 15.77
CA LEU A 190 14.97 -11.36 16.97
C LEU A 190 13.95 -12.49 16.73
N THR A 191 13.24 -12.48 15.60
CA THR A 191 12.13 -13.42 15.32
C THR A 191 12.38 -14.28 14.08
N LEU A 192 12.57 -13.65 12.92
CA LEU A 192 12.71 -14.34 11.64
C LEU A 192 14.04 -15.11 11.55
N ILE A 193 15.17 -14.56 12.00
CA ILE A 193 16.45 -15.30 11.93
C ILE A 193 16.41 -16.60 12.74
N PRO A 194 15.99 -16.62 14.03
CA PRO A 194 15.84 -17.87 14.77
C PRO A 194 14.85 -18.84 14.11
N THR A 195 13.74 -18.32 13.56
CA THR A 195 12.76 -19.14 12.84
C THR A 195 13.38 -19.80 11.61
N VAL A 196 14.17 -19.06 10.82
CA VAL A 196 14.86 -19.61 9.66
C VAL A 196 15.88 -20.68 10.09
N ASP A 197 16.59 -20.50 11.20
CA ASP A 197 17.54 -21.53 11.68
C ASP A 197 16.83 -22.82 12.13
N GLU A 198 15.72 -22.69 12.85
CA GLU A 198 14.90 -23.81 13.32
C GLU A 198 14.25 -24.57 12.16
N PHE A 199 13.70 -23.86 11.19
CA PHE A 199 12.93 -24.42 10.07
C PHE A 199 13.68 -24.41 8.73
N ARG A 200 15.01 -24.34 8.73
CA ARG A 200 15.83 -24.21 7.50
C ARG A 200 15.63 -25.31 6.46
N ASP A 201 15.22 -26.50 6.91
CA ASP A 201 14.98 -27.67 6.06
C ASP A 201 13.56 -27.70 5.47
N GLU A 202 12.67 -26.81 5.94
CA GLU A 202 11.30 -26.68 5.42
C GLU A 202 11.28 -26.05 4.03
N HIS A 203 10.25 -26.39 3.24
CA HIS A 203 10.08 -25.81 1.92
C HIS A 203 9.77 -24.30 1.99
N LEU A 204 9.04 -23.86 3.02
CA LEU A 204 8.58 -22.48 3.22
C LEU A 204 8.86 -22.01 4.65
N ILE A 205 9.21 -20.73 4.79
CA ILE A 205 9.33 -20.07 6.11
C ILE A 205 8.11 -19.17 6.31
N ARG A 206 7.02 -19.75 6.83
CA ARG A 206 5.73 -19.03 6.97
C ARG A 206 5.86 -17.86 7.94
N THR A 207 5.45 -16.67 7.49
CA THR A 207 5.47 -15.41 8.24
C THR A 207 4.12 -14.73 8.08
N ILE A 208 3.55 -14.21 9.18
CA ILE A 208 2.31 -13.45 9.15
C ILE A 208 2.47 -12.10 9.85
N ASP A 209 1.91 -11.05 9.23
CA ASP A 209 1.69 -9.75 9.87
C ASP A 209 0.18 -9.46 9.91
N PRO A 210 -0.48 -9.63 11.08
CA PRO A 210 -1.94 -9.54 11.19
C PRO A 210 -2.48 -8.10 11.25
N ALA A 211 -1.61 -7.09 11.24
CA ALA A 211 -1.97 -5.67 11.21
C ALA A 211 -0.93 -4.91 10.38
N CYS A 212 -0.78 -5.33 9.13
CA CYS A 212 0.43 -5.04 8.36
C CYS A 212 0.59 -3.58 7.93
N GLY A 213 -0.44 -2.76 8.10
CA GLY A 213 -0.44 -1.39 7.64
C GLY A 213 -0.09 -1.34 6.16
N THR A 214 0.77 -0.40 5.80
CA THR A 214 1.26 -0.26 4.42
C THR A 214 2.29 -1.34 4.04
N GLY A 215 2.50 -2.38 4.85
CA GLY A 215 3.34 -3.55 4.56
C GLY A 215 4.79 -3.43 4.98
N HIS A 216 5.12 -2.59 5.96
CA HIS A 216 6.51 -2.31 6.35
C HIS A 216 7.29 -3.57 6.75
N PHE A 217 6.74 -4.38 7.67
CA PHE A 217 7.34 -5.66 8.04
C PHE A 217 7.34 -6.66 6.88
N LEU A 218 6.28 -6.70 6.07
CA LEU A 218 6.19 -7.58 4.91
C LEU A 218 7.33 -7.32 3.92
N ILE A 219 7.60 -6.06 3.57
CA ILE A 219 8.71 -5.68 2.69
C ILE A 219 10.05 -6.10 3.28
N ARG A 220 10.26 -5.88 4.59
CA ARG A 220 11.51 -6.30 5.23
C ARG A 220 11.64 -7.81 5.26
N ALA A 221 10.58 -8.55 5.59
CA ALA A 221 10.58 -10.01 5.54
C ALA A 221 10.85 -10.55 4.13
N ILE A 222 10.28 -9.95 3.08
CA ILE A 222 10.60 -10.26 1.67
C ILE A 222 12.10 -10.12 1.44
N ASP A 223 12.70 -9.02 1.90
CA ASP A 223 14.12 -8.72 1.71
C ASP A 223 15.04 -9.72 2.46
N TYR A 224 14.70 -10.09 3.68
CA TYR A 224 15.41 -11.12 4.45
C TYR A 224 15.31 -12.49 3.75
N LEU A 225 14.10 -12.92 3.40
CA LEU A 225 13.89 -14.22 2.77
C LEU A 225 14.46 -14.28 1.35
N TRP A 226 14.48 -13.16 0.61
CA TRP A 226 15.18 -13.08 -0.66
C TRP A 226 16.66 -13.39 -0.50
N GLN A 227 17.32 -12.76 0.47
CA GLN A 227 18.71 -13.02 0.75
C GLN A 227 18.93 -14.49 1.12
N TRP A 228 18.15 -15.02 2.07
CA TRP A 228 18.23 -16.42 2.48
C TRP A 228 18.12 -17.39 1.29
N TRP A 229 17.08 -17.24 0.47
CA TRP A 229 16.81 -18.17 -0.63
C TRP A 229 17.74 -18.00 -1.83
N THR A 230 18.36 -16.83 -2.02
CA THR A 230 19.23 -16.59 -3.19
C THR A 230 20.73 -16.70 -2.86
N THR A 231 21.13 -16.60 -1.60
CA THR A 231 22.55 -16.68 -1.19
C THR A 231 22.83 -17.80 -0.19
N GLY A 232 21.80 -18.44 0.37
CA GLY A 232 21.95 -19.45 1.42
C GLY A 232 22.42 -18.87 2.76
N THR A 233 22.40 -17.55 2.88
CA THR A 233 22.92 -16.82 4.04
C THR A 233 21.94 -15.75 4.50
N LEU A 234 21.85 -15.54 5.81
CA LEU A 234 21.00 -14.52 6.40
C LEU A 234 21.77 -13.75 7.49
N PRO A 235 22.27 -12.53 7.18
CA PRO A 235 22.96 -11.71 8.16
C PRO A 235 21.96 -11.00 9.08
N SER A 236 22.39 -10.79 10.32
CA SER A 236 21.77 -9.85 11.25
C SER A 236 21.96 -8.41 10.75
N ARG A 237 20.90 -7.58 10.79
CA ARG A 237 20.96 -6.20 10.29
C ARG A 237 21.02 -5.14 11.39
N SER A 238 20.48 -5.48 12.57
CA SER A 238 20.35 -4.62 13.75
C SER A 238 21.00 -5.22 14.99
N VAL A 239 20.92 -6.54 15.21
CA VAL A 239 21.55 -7.19 16.37
C VAL A 239 23.05 -7.37 16.12
N THR A 240 23.88 -6.60 16.81
CA THR A 240 25.33 -6.64 16.66
C THR A 240 25.94 -7.92 17.24
N GLY A 241 27.04 -8.39 16.65
CA GLY A 241 27.78 -9.57 17.13
C GLY A 241 27.13 -10.92 16.83
N ARG A 242 25.93 -10.96 16.27
CA ARG A 242 25.31 -12.21 15.80
C ARG A 242 25.97 -12.66 14.49
N PRO A 243 26.54 -13.89 14.42
CA PRO A 243 27.09 -14.40 13.18
C PRO A 243 25.98 -14.60 12.13
N PRO A 244 26.24 -14.39 10.83
CA PRO A 244 25.29 -14.72 9.78
C PRO A 244 24.89 -16.20 9.85
N LEU A 245 23.60 -16.48 9.71
CA LEU A 245 23.15 -17.84 9.47
C LEU A 245 23.61 -18.25 8.07
N ALA A 246 24.28 -19.39 7.94
CA ALA A 246 24.85 -19.85 6.67
C ALA A 246 24.64 -21.36 6.50
N ALA A 247 23.45 -21.73 6.06
CA ALA A 247 23.05 -23.13 5.86
C ALA A 247 21.88 -23.30 4.86
N GLY A 248 21.54 -22.25 4.11
CA GLY A 248 20.36 -22.24 3.25
C GLY A 248 20.64 -22.87 1.88
N ALA A 249 19.63 -23.53 1.32
CA ALA A 249 19.67 -23.93 -0.09
C ALA A 249 19.62 -22.68 -0.98
N VAL A 250 20.51 -22.61 -1.97
CA VAL A 250 20.53 -21.53 -2.97
C VAL A 250 19.58 -21.88 -4.10
N LEU A 251 18.57 -21.04 -4.31
CA LEU A 251 17.52 -21.20 -5.30
C LEU A 251 17.69 -20.21 -6.45
N THR A 252 17.07 -20.52 -7.59
CA THR A 252 16.93 -19.53 -8.66
C THR A 252 16.07 -18.35 -8.17
N PRO A 253 16.29 -17.12 -8.69
CA PRO A 253 15.50 -15.96 -8.29
C PRO A 253 13.98 -16.13 -8.47
N VAL A 254 13.57 -16.87 -9.52
CA VAL A 254 12.15 -17.20 -9.78
C VAL A 254 11.58 -18.11 -8.69
N GLU A 255 12.31 -19.15 -8.30
CA GLU A 255 11.89 -20.07 -7.25
C GLU A 255 11.90 -19.39 -5.87
N ALA A 256 12.91 -18.56 -5.59
CA ALA A 256 12.95 -17.74 -4.38
C ALA A 256 11.71 -16.82 -4.28
N ALA A 257 11.38 -16.08 -5.35
CA ALA A 257 10.18 -15.24 -5.40
C ALA A 257 8.89 -16.04 -5.15
N ARG A 258 8.76 -17.24 -5.76
CA ARG A 258 7.60 -18.12 -5.55
C ARG A 258 7.47 -18.52 -4.08
N ARG A 259 8.56 -18.97 -3.45
CA ARG A 259 8.55 -19.35 -2.03
C ARG A 259 8.22 -18.18 -1.12
N ILE A 260 8.77 -17.00 -1.39
CA ILE A 260 8.48 -15.78 -0.63
C ILE A 260 7.00 -15.41 -0.72
N LEU A 261 6.42 -15.41 -1.93
CA LEU A 261 4.99 -15.14 -2.15
C LEU A 261 4.09 -16.14 -1.42
N ALA A 262 4.51 -17.40 -1.31
CA ALA A 262 3.79 -18.43 -0.57
C ALA A 262 4.04 -18.40 0.95
N SER A 263 5.09 -17.69 1.38
CA SER A 263 5.53 -17.64 2.78
C SER A 263 4.96 -16.46 3.56
N ILE A 264 4.68 -15.35 2.90
CA ILE A 264 4.37 -14.08 3.55
C ILE A 264 2.88 -13.76 3.43
N ASP A 265 2.19 -13.81 4.56
CA ASP A 265 0.78 -13.49 4.71
C ASP A 265 0.61 -12.15 5.46
N GLY A 266 -0.34 -11.32 5.04
CA GLY A 266 -0.64 -10.04 5.69
C GLY A 266 -2.15 -9.81 5.85
N VAL A 267 -2.55 -9.10 6.91
CA VAL A 267 -3.92 -8.65 7.11
C VAL A 267 -3.92 -7.18 7.51
N GLU A 268 -4.81 -6.38 6.92
CA GLU A 268 -4.99 -4.98 7.27
C GLU A 268 -6.48 -4.60 7.26
N LEU A 269 -6.88 -3.77 8.23
CA LEU A 269 -8.27 -3.35 8.39
C LEU A 269 -8.67 -2.30 7.34
N ASP A 270 -7.81 -1.32 7.06
CA ASP A 270 -8.07 -0.26 6.10
C ASP A 270 -7.80 -0.73 4.64
N PRO A 271 -8.82 -0.71 3.76
CA PRO A 271 -8.67 -1.23 2.39
C PRO A 271 -7.59 -0.51 1.58
N LEU A 272 -7.48 0.81 1.68
CA LEU A 272 -6.48 1.59 0.94
C LEU A 272 -5.07 1.23 1.41
N THR A 273 -4.87 1.16 2.72
CA THR A 273 -3.61 0.79 3.35
C THR A 273 -3.17 -0.62 2.92
N ALA A 274 -4.10 -1.58 2.87
CA ALA A 274 -3.85 -2.91 2.33
C ALA A 274 -3.50 -2.90 0.82
N ALA A 275 -4.15 -2.05 0.01
CA ALA A 275 -3.82 -1.89 -1.40
C ALA A 275 -2.42 -1.30 -1.61
N VAL A 276 -2.00 -0.37 -0.76
CA VAL A 276 -0.63 0.18 -0.75
C VAL A 276 0.38 -0.90 -0.36
N ALA A 277 0.07 -1.76 0.61
CA ALA A 277 0.93 -2.90 0.95
C ALA A 277 1.09 -3.89 -0.22
N ARG A 278 0.02 -4.17 -0.97
CA ARG A 278 0.06 -5.00 -2.18
C ARG A 278 0.91 -4.37 -3.28
N LEU A 279 0.75 -3.07 -3.53
CA LEU A 279 1.58 -2.32 -4.48
C LEU A 279 3.06 -2.45 -4.13
N ARG A 280 3.42 -2.11 -2.88
CA ARG A 280 4.81 -2.13 -2.42
C ARG A 280 5.42 -3.51 -2.55
N SER A 281 4.71 -4.55 -2.12
CA SER A 281 5.19 -5.93 -2.17
C SER A 281 5.36 -6.43 -3.61
N THR A 282 4.42 -6.10 -4.49
CA THR A 282 4.47 -6.44 -5.92
C THR A 282 5.69 -5.78 -6.58
N ILE A 283 5.86 -4.46 -6.39
CA ILE A 283 6.98 -3.71 -6.95
C ILE A 283 8.31 -4.20 -6.38
N TYR A 284 8.41 -4.44 -5.07
CA TYR A 284 9.67 -4.82 -4.46
C TYR A 284 10.13 -6.21 -4.93
N ILE A 285 9.23 -7.18 -5.05
CA ILE A 285 9.54 -8.49 -5.64
C ILE A 285 9.92 -8.35 -7.12
N GLY A 286 9.18 -7.53 -7.89
CA GLY A 286 9.54 -7.22 -9.28
C GLY A 286 10.93 -6.59 -9.40
N HIS A 287 11.29 -5.70 -8.48
CA HIS A 287 12.59 -5.05 -8.40
C HIS A 287 13.71 -6.07 -8.14
N LEU A 288 13.51 -6.98 -7.18
CA LEU A 288 14.45 -8.05 -6.88
C LEU A 288 14.66 -8.99 -8.08
N LEU A 289 13.58 -9.33 -8.79
CA LEU A 289 13.65 -10.13 -10.02
C LEU A 289 14.37 -9.40 -11.16
N ALA A 290 14.13 -8.09 -11.34
CA ALA A 290 14.84 -7.28 -12.32
C ALA A 290 16.33 -7.15 -11.99
N ALA A 291 16.68 -6.93 -10.71
CA ALA A 291 18.05 -6.87 -10.24
C ALA A 291 18.80 -8.20 -10.44
N ALA A 292 18.09 -9.33 -10.39
CA ALA A 292 18.62 -10.66 -10.69
C ALA A 292 18.60 -11.02 -12.20
N GLY A 293 18.24 -10.10 -13.08
CA GLY A 293 18.22 -10.30 -14.54
C GLY A 293 17.06 -11.14 -15.07
N VAL A 294 16.04 -11.43 -14.24
CA VAL A 294 14.84 -12.18 -14.66
C VAL A 294 13.83 -11.29 -15.38
N LEU A 295 13.66 -10.05 -14.90
CA LEU A 295 12.79 -9.05 -15.51
C LEU A 295 13.60 -7.92 -16.16
N PRO A 296 13.01 -7.19 -17.13
CA PRO A 296 13.69 -6.06 -17.75
C PRO A 296 14.08 -4.97 -16.74
N ALA A 297 15.20 -4.32 -17.01
CA ALA A 297 15.61 -3.07 -16.39
C ALA A 297 15.67 -1.95 -17.45
N PRO A 298 15.08 -0.76 -17.23
CA PRO A 298 14.33 -0.37 -16.03
C PRO A 298 13.02 -1.15 -15.88
N LEU A 299 12.63 -1.44 -14.63
CA LEU A 299 11.40 -2.16 -14.32
C LEU A 299 10.18 -1.30 -14.71
N ARG A 300 9.15 -1.94 -15.26
CA ARG A 300 7.84 -1.34 -15.51
C ARG A 300 6.78 -2.16 -14.77
N LEU A 301 5.78 -1.51 -14.17
CA LEU A 301 4.72 -2.18 -13.39
C LEU A 301 4.02 -3.25 -14.23
N GLN A 302 3.72 -2.96 -15.50
CA GLN A 302 3.08 -3.90 -16.43
C GLN A 302 3.96 -5.08 -16.86
N ALA A 303 5.28 -5.01 -16.63
CA ALA A 303 6.20 -6.10 -16.94
C ALA A 303 6.30 -7.13 -15.80
N ILE A 304 5.75 -6.82 -14.62
CA ILE A 304 5.69 -7.76 -13.50
C ILE A 304 4.64 -8.83 -13.84
N PRO A 305 4.98 -10.14 -13.78
CA PRO A 305 4.02 -11.20 -14.04
C PRO A 305 2.84 -11.17 -13.08
N ALA A 306 1.62 -11.39 -13.58
CA ALA A 306 0.40 -11.43 -12.76
C ALA A 306 0.43 -12.46 -11.61
N THR A 307 1.32 -13.45 -11.68
CA THR A 307 1.59 -14.42 -10.61
C THR A 307 2.32 -13.82 -9.40
N VAL A 308 2.91 -12.63 -9.53
CA VAL A 308 3.41 -11.85 -8.38
C VAL A 308 2.22 -11.22 -7.67
N ALA A 309 1.55 -12.07 -6.88
CA ALA A 309 0.32 -11.74 -6.17
C ALA A 309 0.54 -11.89 -4.65
N PRO A 310 0.95 -10.82 -3.95
CA PRO A 310 1.13 -10.85 -2.50
C PRO A 310 -0.17 -11.25 -1.77
N ARG A 311 -0.04 -12.14 -0.77
CA ARG A 311 -1.15 -12.67 0.03
C ARG A 311 -1.51 -11.73 1.16
N ILE A 312 -2.11 -10.60 0.82
CA ILE A 312 -2.54 -9.57 1.78
C ILE A 312 -4.07 -9.51 1.74
N ALA A 313 -4.72 -9.68 2.88
CA ALA A 313 -6.17 -9.63 3.06
C ALA A 313 -6.64 -8.28 3.61
N VAL A 314 -7.90 -7.91 3.35
CA VAL A 314 -8.55 -6.76 4.01
C VAL A 314 -9.52 -7.24 5.06
N GLY A 315 -9.16 -7.16 6.34
CA GLY A 315 -10.02 -7.67 7.39
C GLY A 315 -9.58 -7.29 8.79
N ASP A 316 -10.47 -7.61 9.73
CA ASP A 316 -10.20 -7.50 11.15
C ASP A 316 -9.64 -8.83 11.64
N SER A 317 -8.32 -8.89 11.83
CA SER A 317 -7.61 -10.10 12.25
C SER A 317 -7.97 -10.58 13.65
N LEU A 318 -8.65 -9.77 14.48
CA LEU A 318 -9.13 -10.18 15.79
C LEU A 318 -10.45 -10.96 15.71
N LEU A 319 -11.24 -10.74 14.65
CA LEU A 319 -12.56 -11.33 14.45
C LEU A 319 -12.56 -12.43 13.38
N LEU A 320 -11.70 -12.30 12.37
CA LEU A 320 -11.69 -13.20 11.22
C LEU A 320 -11.40 -14.65 11.64
N GLY A 321 -12.22 -15.59 11.16
CA GLY A 321 -12.13 -17.01 11.51
C GLY A 321 -12.60 -17.37 12.93
N ARG A 322 -13.00 -16.37 13.73
CA ARG A 322 -13.52 -16.57 15.10
C ARG A 322 -15.02 -16.37 15.21
N ILE A 323 -15.61 -15.62 14.28
CA ILE A 323 -17.04 -15.37 14.21
C ILE A 323 -17.59 -15.78 12.85
N SER A 324 -18.89 -16.07 12.82
CA SER A 324 -19.62 -16.33 11.57
C SER A 324 -19.59 -15.12 10.64
N ARG A 325 -19.84 -15.36 9.35
CA ARG A 325 -19.91 -14.28 8.36
C ARG A 325 -20.99 -13.26 8.72
N ARG A 326 -22.16 -13.71 9.19
CA ARG A 326 -23.25 -12.81 9.59
C ARG A 326 -22.86 -11.91 10.76
N GLN A 327 -22.17 -12.46 11.76
CA GLN A 327 -21.65 -11.68 12.89
C GLN A 327 -20.60 -10.67 12.42
N TYR A 328 -19.73 -11.07 11.49
CA TYR A 328 -18.75 -10.17 10.89
C TYR A 328 -19.42 -9.04 10.10
N GLU A 329 -20.40 -9.34 9.27
CA GLU A 329 -21.21 -8.38 8.52
C GLU A 329 -21.92 -7.38 9.43
N ALA A 330 -22.37 -7.80 10.62
CA ALA A 330 -23.01 -6.91 11.58
C ALA A 330 -22.05 -5.86 12.17
N VAL A 331 -20.78 -6.21 12.37
CA VAL A 331 -19.76 -5.31 12.95
C VAL A 331 -19.02 -4.52 11.87
N HIS A 332 -18.74 -5.15 10.73
CA HIS A 332 -17.95 -4.62 9.61
C HIS A 332 -18.69 -4.72 8.27
N PRO A 333 -19.88 -4.12 8.11
CA PRO A 333 -20.73 -4.28 6.92
C PRO A 333 -20.03 -3.82 5.64
N ARG A 334 -19.22 -2.74 5.73
CA ARG A 334 -18.47 -2.23 4.59
C ARG A 334 -17.37 -3.19 4.15
N LEU A 335 -16.62 -3.79 5.08
CA LEU A 335 -15.53 -4.70 4.73
C LEU A 335 -16.08 -6.01 4.18
N ALA A 336 -17.16 -6.52 4.76
CA ALA A 336 -17.83 -7.72 4.26
C ALA A 336 -18.41 -7.58 2.84
N ALA A 337 -18.70 -6.34 2.40
CA ALA A 337 -19.20 -6.02 1.07
C ALA A 337 -18.09 -5.79 0.02
N LEU A 338 -16.81 -5.79 0.40
CA LEU A 338 -15.71 -5.56 -0.54
C LEU A 338 -15.53 -6.76 -1.49
N PRO A 339 -15.32 -6.51 -2.80
CA PRO A 339 -15.02 -7.58 -3.75
C PRO A 339 -13.55 -8.02 -3.64
N GLY A 340 -13.26 -9.25 -4.09
CA GLY A 340 -11.92 -9.85 -4.04
C GLY A 340 -11.48 -10.17 -2.61
N ALA A 341 -10.18 -10.37 -2.39
CA ALA A 341 -9.57 -10.83 -1.14
C ALA A 341 -9.69 -9.81 0.03
N ALA A 342 -10.90 -9.33 0.32
CA ALA A 342 -11.29 -8.96 1.66
C ALA A 342 -11.19 -10.19 2.56
N TYR A 343 -11.57 -11.38 2.10
CA TYR A 343 -11.47 -12.60 2.90
C TYR A 343 -11.03 -13.79 2.03
N PRO A 344 -10.00 -14.55 2.44
CA PRO A 344 -8.81 -14.68 1.59
C PRO A 344 -8.49 -16.15 1.28
N LEU A 345 -7.62 -16.41 0.30
CA LEU A 345 -6.99 -17.73 0.08
C LEU A 345 -7.97 -18.84 -0.36
N ASP A 346 -7.54 -19.74 -1.25
CA ASP A 346 -8.40 -20.82 -1.76
C ASP A 346 -8.89 -21.77 -0.65
N ASP A 347 -8.30 -21.71 0.55
CA ASP A 347 -8.50 -22.62 1.69
C ASP A 347 -9.22 -21.99 2.91
N PHE A 348 -9.67 -20.73 2.84
CA PHE A 348 -10.41 -20.13 3.96
C PHE A 348 -11.91 -20.49 3.92
N ALA A 349 -12.42 -20.97 5.05
CA ALA A 349 -13.85 -21.14 5.28
C ALA A 349 -14.29 -20.36 6.53
N TRP A 350 -15.45 -19.69 6.44
CA TRP A 350 -16.08 -19.08 7.61
C TRP A 350 -16.52 -20.16 8.61
N PRO A 351 -16.41 -19.89 9.93
CA PRO A 351 -17.07 -20.72 10.93
C PRO A 351 -18.57 -20.86 10.62
N PRO A 352 -19.19 -22.01 10.91
CA PRO A 352 -20.61 -22.21 10.71
C PRO A 352 -21.42 -21.17 11.51
N GLU A 353 -22.57 -20.80 10.96
CA GLU A 353 -23.49 -19.90 11.64
C GLU A 353 -23.95 -20.50 12.97
N PRO A 354 -23.98 -19.73 14.08
CA PRO A 354 -24.55 -20.21 15.32
C PRO A 354 -26.06 -20.48 15.13
N ASP A 355 -26.56 -21.55 15.76
CA ASP A 355 -27.98 -21.89 15.72
C ASP A 355 -28.84 -20.68 16.10
N PRO A 356 -29.96 -20.41 15.40
CA PRO A 356 -30.86 -19.34 15.80
C PRO A 356 -31.30 -19.59 17.23
N ALA A 357 -31.14 -18.57 18.10
CA ALA A 357 -31.60 -18.65 19.48
C ALA A 357 -33.05 -19.13 19.48
N ARG A 358 -33.32 -20.29 20.08
CA ARG A 358 -34.69 -20.79 20.23
C ARG A 358 -35.48 -19.71 20.95
N PRO A 359 -36.64 -19.28 20.42
CA PRO A 359 -37.47 -18.32 21.13
C PRO A 359 -37.71 -18.86 22.54
N ASN A 360 -37.41 -18.03 23.55
CA ASN A 360 -37.56 -18.39 24.96
C ASN A 360 -38.92 -19.06 25.17
N ASP A 361 -38.91 -20.31 25.61
CA ASP A 361 -40.08 -21.04 26.06
C ASP A 361 -40.58 -20.34 27.34
N PRO A 362 -41.71 -19.62 27.32
CA PRO A 362 -42.23 -18.99 28.51
C PRO A 362 -42.84 -20.09 29.40
N ARG A 363 -42.08 -20.55 30.39
CA ARG A 363 -42.62 -21.35 31.50
C ARG A 363 -43.10 -20.47 32.63
#